data_AF-A0A0J9U0E3-F1
#
_entry.id   AF-A0A0J9U0E3-F1
#
_cell.length_a   1.000
_cell.length_b   1.000
_cell.length_c   1.000
_cell.angle_alpha   90.00
_cell.angle_beta   90.00
_cell.angle_gamma   90.00
#
_symmetry.space_group_name_H-M   'P 1'
#
loop_
_entity.id
_entity.type
_entity.pdbx_description
1 polymer ?
#
loop_
_entity_poly.entity_id
_entity_poly.type
_entity_poly.pdbx_seq_one_letter_code
_entity_poly.pdbx_strand_id
1 'polypeptide(L)'
;MNYWLYDNVISITKGTCQFLNFYAALLIFSSTNKEKFKNCTLKDFKVDKEAFHKKHILYEFLESYDDMKKKIESQIELYTPLYCKHVKENFRFYNDVKDQCTSEASCGYFNELNDFKGKFSQKGELNYIYEKCKYKETTCNNGSYAEDDVPCLRAKGNPFILPLLGNDPDDIVNILLNVAIISVPIMAIFLILFKEHHERYCPLNRFIGRIRDFNYNNQNFSTIPDLNDIVAENNVALTNIGCAVYRGYTYLAPHNNGDERRDFCNYLNLWLDEQKSISATDNSDDIREKWVLIENLWDKLYEIEDPSRQCERKSKENNASKIKKRMNLMVYCINRNYFKDLCEKSISRKNNVNQTCSLFSEFTNKYYANFYDENKCFDYPLGTDNYGYYISEDCDLNNIAKTFPKFDSNLQSILENDNVRPTMKKCRIHSEVEDEHIEQTEDGAYVPPEHSEPDNALPGSEVDLTESVFRHPGPEVDPAYLQS
;
A
#
# COMPACT_ATOMS: atom_id res chain seq x y z
N MET A 1 -16.25 1.47 -17.38
CA MET A 1 -17.26 1.95 -16.39
C MET A 1 -18.45 1.00 -16.26
N ASN A 2 -19.19 0.67 -17.33
CA ASN A 2 -20.34 -0.25 -17.26
C ASN A 2 -20.01 -1.62 -16.70
N TYR A 3 -18.97 -2.26 -17.24
CA TYR A 3 -18.51 -3.58 -16.77
C TYR A 3 -18.14 -3.54 -15.29
N TRP A 4 -17.39 -2.52 -14.87
CA TRP A 4 -17.03 -2.29 -13.48
C TRP A 4 -18.24 -2.09 -12.56
N LEU A 5 -19.20 -1.23 -12.95
CA LEU A 5 -20.41 -1.00 -12.17
C LEU A 5 -21.22 -2.28 -12.03
N TYR A 6 -21.38 -3.03 -13.12
CA TYR A 6 -22.13 -4.27 -13.11
C TYR A 6 -21.46 -5.34 -12.23
N ASP A 7 -20.13 -5.49 -12.30
CA ASP A 7 -19.37 -6.41 -11.45
C ASP A 7 -19.56 -6.10 -9.95
N ASN A 8 -19.53 -4.80 -9.60
CA ASN A 8 -19.76 -4.36 -8.23
C ASN A 8 -21.21 -4.63 -7.78
N VAL A 9 -22.20 -4.36 -8.63
CA VAL A 9 -23.60 -4.60 -8.27
C VAL A 9 -23.88 -6.09 -8.10
N ILE A 10 -23.43 -6.94 -9.04
CA ILE A 10 -23.69 -8.38 -9.03
C ILE A 10 -22.92 -9.13 -7.93
N SER A 11 -21.79 -8.60 -7.47
CA SER A 11 -21.04 -9.15 -6.34
C SER A 11 -21.69 -8.84 -4.99
N ILE A 12 -22.41 -7.73 -4.86
CA ILE A 12 -23.03 -7.28 -3.61
C ILE A 12 -24.47 -7.81 -3.43
N THR A 13 -25.23 -7.97 -4.51
CA THR A 13 -26.64 -8.39 -4.43
C THR A 13 -26.78 -9.91 -4.42
N LYS A 14 -27.41 -10.49 -3.38
CA LYS A 14 -27.69 -11.94 -3.28
C LYS A 14 -29.01 -12.36 -3.95
N GLY A 15 -29.57 -11.54 -4.85
CA GLY A 15 -30.81 -11.86 -5.56
C GLY A 15 -31.13 -10.91 -6.72
N THR A 16 -31.77 -11.45 -7.76
CA THR A 16 -32.11 -10.76 -9.02
C THR A 16 -33.04 -9.55 -8.81
N CYS A 17 -33.92 -9.56 -7.81
CA CYS A 17 -34.83 -8.44 -7.54
C CYS A 17 -34.12 -7.17 -7.03
N GLN A 18 -33.06 -7.32 -6.24
CA GLN A 18 -32.28 -6.18 -5.71
C GLN A 18 -31.44 -5.53 -6.80
N PHE A 19 -30.90 -6.37 -7.68
CA PHE A 19 -30.15 -5.98 -8.86
C PHE A 19 -30.99 -5.12 -9.82
N LEU A 20 -32.21 -5.56 -10.15
CA LEU A 20 -33.12 -4.81 -11.05
C LEU A 20 -33.57 -3.48 -10.44
N ASN A 21 -33.85 -3.44 -9.13
CA ASN A 21 -34.24 -2.23 -8.42
C ASN A 21 -33.12 -1.18 -8.42
N PHE A 22 -31.85 -1.60 -8.33
CA PHE A 22 -30.71 -0.69 -8.41
C PHE A 22 -30.63 0.01 -9.77
N TYR A 23 -30.66 -0.75 -10.87
CA TYR A 23 -30.60 -0.16 -12.20
C TYR A 23 -31.83 0.69 -12.53
N ALA A 24 -33.03 0.30 -12.05
CA ALA A 24 -34.23 1.13 -12.18
C ALA A 24 -34.09 2.48 -11.45
N ALA A 25 -33.62 2.46 -10.19
CA ALA A 25 -33.37 3.68 -9.42
C ALA A 25 -32.29 4.56 -10.08
N LEU A 26 -31.22 3.94 -10.58
CA LEU A 26 -30.12 4.64 -11.24
C LEU A 26 -30.56 5.27 -12.59
N LEU A 27 -31.43 4.60 -13.34
CA LEU A 27 -32.04 5.13 -14.56
C LEU A 27 -32.95 6.33 -14.26
N ILE A 28 -33.77 6.26 -13.20
CA ILE A 28 -34.60 7.40 -12.76
C ILE A 28 -33.70 8.57 -12.35
N PHE A 29 -32.68 8.31 -11.53
CA PHE A 29 -31.78 9.35 -11.03
C PHE A 29 -30.98 10.03 -12.16
N SER A 30 -30.45 9.25 -13.09
CA SER A 30 -29.71 9.77 -14.25
C SER A 30 -30.61 10.53 -15.21
N SER A 31 -31.85 10.11 -15.40
CA SER A 31 -32.85 10.81 -16.22
C SER A 31 -33.24 12.18 -15.65
N THR A 32 -33.24 12.33 -14.34
CA THR A 32 -33.48 13.62 -13.65
C THR A 32 -32.23 14.51 -13.65
N ASN A 33 -31.04 13.93 -13.83
CA ASN A 33 -29.75 14.63 -13.80
C ASN A 33 -29.00 14.55 -15.14
N LYS A 34 -29.71 14.62 -16.28
CA LYS A 34 -29.15 14.38 -17.63
C LYS A 34 -27.82 15.08 -17.90
N GLU A 35 -27.68 16.35 -17.54
CA GLU A 35 -26.43 17.12 -17.76
C GLU A 35 -25.22 16.50 -17.04
N LYS A 36 -25.42 15.92 -15.85
CA LYS A 36 -24.35 15.27 -15.07
C LYS A 36 -24.03 13.86 -15.58
N PHE A 37 -24.95 13.22 -16.30
CA PHE A 37 -24.81 11.86 -16.80
C PHE A 37 -24.67 11.75 -18.31
N LYS A 38 -24.51 12.87 -19.03
CA LYS A 38 -24.45 12.90 -20.51
C LYS A 38 -23.38 11.99 -21.13
N ASN A 39 -22.29 11.75 -20.39
CA ASN A 39 -21.17 10.90 -20.83
C ASN A 39 -21.19 9.51 -20.17
N CYS A 40 -22.19 9.20 -19.35
CA CYS A 40 -22.31 7.94 -18.64
C CYS A 40 -23.35 7.07 -19.33
N THR A 41 -22.89 6.04 -20.03
CA THR A 41 -23.79 4.94 -20.40
C THR A 41 -24.01 4.08 -19.17
N LEU A 42 -25.26 3.72 -18.86
CA LEU A 42 -25.62 2.82 -17.76
C LEU A 42 -26.23 1.55 -18.37
N LYS A 43 -25.42 0.51 -18.52
CA LYS A 43 -25.82 -0.73 -19.17
C LYS A 43 -26.04 -1.83 -18.13
N ASP A 44 -27.29 -2.24 -18.01
CA ASP A 44 -27.64 -3.54 -17.43
C ASP A 44 -27.38 -4.62 -18.49
N PHE A 45 -26.37 -5.46 -18.27
CA PHE A 45 -26.02 -6.54 -19.18
C PHE A 45 -27.03 -7.70 -19.15
N LYS A 46 -27.86 -7.82 -18.10
CA LYS A 46 -28.86 -8.89 -17.93
C LYS A 46 -28.27 -10.31 -18.03
N VAL A 47 -27.06 -10.48 -17.52
CA VAL A 47 -26.32 -11.75 -17.47
C VAL A 47 -26.16 -12.20 -16.02
N ASP A 48 -26.21 -13.51 -15.76
CA ASP A 48 -25.92 -14.05 -14.44
C ASP A 48 -24.44 -13.83 -14.03
N LYS A 49 -24.13 -14.08 -12.76
CA LYS A 49 -22.81 -13.80 -12.19
C LYS A 49 -21.69 -14.59 -12.87
N GLU A 50 -21.91 -15.85 -13.21
CA GLU A 50 -20.88 -16.71 -13.78
C GLU A 50 -20.59 -16.30 -15.23
N ALA A 51 -21.65 -16.13 -16.03
CA ALA A 51 -21.49 -15.69 -17.41
C ALA A 51 -20.96 -14.25 -17.49
N PHE A 52 -21.31 -13.37 -16.55
CA PHE A 52 -20.75 -12.03 -16.48
C PHE A 52 -19.28 -12.04 -16.06
N HIS A 53 -18.86 -12.92 -15.15
CA HIS A 53 -17.44 -13.05 -14.79
C HIS A 53 -16.59 -13.42 -16.01
N LYS A 54 -17.05 -14.38 -16.83
CA LYS A 54 -16.38 -14.74 -18.10
C LYS A 54 -16.34 -13.55 -19.08
N LYS A 55 -17.45 -12.81 -19.18
CA LYS A 55 -17.56 -11.56 -19.95
C LYS A 55 -16.53 -10.52 -19.53
N HIS A 56 -16.39 -10.32 -18.21
CA HIS A 56 -15.53 -9.32 -17.61
C HIS A 56 -14.06 -9.59 -17.90
N ILE A 57 -13.60 -10.84 -17.74
CA ILE A 57 -12.22 -11.25 -18.04
C ILE A 57 -11.84 -10.94 -19.49
N LEU A 58 -12.69 -11.35 -20.46
CA LEU A 58 -12.42 -11.14 -21.88
C LEU A 58 -12.37 -9.64 -22.22
N TYR A 59 -13.33 -8.86 -21.72
CA TYR A 59 -13.41 -7.42 -21.93
C TYR A 59 -12.22 -6.67 -21.34
N GLU A 60 -11.87 -6.96 -20.08
CA GLU A 60 -10.78 -6.27 -19.37
C GLU A 60 -9.43 -6.51 -20.05
N PHE A 61 -9.17 -7.74 -20.51
CA PHE A 61 -7.97 -8.04 -21.28
C PHE A 61 -7.94 -7.28 -22.60
N LEU A 62 -9.04 -7.25 -23.35
CA LEU A 62 -9.12 -6.55 -24.63
C LEU A 62 -8.84 -5.04 -24.50
N GLU A 63 -9.42 -4.39 -23.48
CA GLU A 63 -9.24 -2.97 -23.20
C GLU A 63 -7.83 -2.62 -22.74
N SER A 64 -7.21 -3.48 -21.93
CA SER A 64 -5.87 -3.24 -21.39
C SER A 64 -4.74 -3.66 -22.35
N TYR A 65 -5.04 -4.48 -23.36
CA TYR A 65 -4.04 -5.09 -24.22
C TYR A 65 -3.14 -4.08 -24.93
N ASP A 66 -3.68 -3.00 -25.48
CA ASP A 66 -2.88 -2.04 -26.24
C ASP A 66 -1.89 -1.25 -25.36
N ASP A 67 -2.24 -1.02 -24.09
CA ASP A 67 -1.32 -0.44 -23.10
C ASP A 67 -0.24 -1.46 -22.69
N MET A 68 -0.63 -2.72 -22.46
CA MET A 68 0.33 -3.81 -22.20
C MET A 68 1.29 -4.00 -23.36
N LYS A 69 0.79 -3.92 -24.60
CA LYS A 69 1.59 -4.01 -25.82
C LYS A 69 2.66 -2.94 -25.85
N LYS A 70 2.31 -1.66 -25.62
CA LYS A 70 3.28 -0.55 -25.55
C LYS A 70 4.36 -0.77 -24.47
N LYS A 71 3.99 -1.37 -23.33
CA LYS A 71 4.93 -1.69 -22.25
C LYS A 71 5.84 -2.87 -22.57
N ILE A 72 5.37 -3.84 -23.36
CA ILE A 72 6.22 -4.90 -23.92
C ILE A 72 7.17 -4.29 -24.97
N GLU A 73 6.73 -3.30 -25.74
CA GLU A 73 7.57 -2.61 -26.74
C GLU A 73 8.68 -1.76 -26.14
N SER A 74 8.45 -1.13 -24.97
CA SER A 74 9.38 -0.19 -24.35
C SER A 74 10.67 -0.81 -23.78
N GLN A 75 10.89 -2.12 -23.98
CA GLN A 75 12.11 -2.86 -23.63
C GLN A 75 12.57 -2.75 -22.17
N ILE A 76 11.69 -2.37 -21.23
CA ILE A 76 11.98 -2.58 -19.80
C ILE A 76 11.88 -4.09 -19.55
N GLU A 77 13.03 -4.78 -19.58
CA GLU A 77 13.15 -6.24 -19.48
C GLU A 77 12.41 -6.83 -18.28
N LEU A 78 12.23 -6.02 -17.22
CA LEU A 78 11.57 -6.43 -15.98
C LEU A 78 10.08 -6.79 -16.15
N TYR A 79 9.34 -6.13 -17.05
CA TYR A 79 7.88 -6.27 -17.16
C TYR A 79 7.42 -7.15 -18.33
N THR A 80 8.28 -7.33 -19.33
CA THR A 80 7.96 -8.12 -20.53
C THR A 80 7.53 -9.56 -20.19
N PRO A 81 8.26 -10.32 -19.33
CA PRO A 81 7.83 -11.67 -18.95
C PRO A 81 6.45 -11.72 -18.28
N LEU A 82 6.13 -10.71 -17.47
CA LEU A 82 4.86 -10.62 -16.73
C LEU A 82 3.68 -10.39 -17.68
N TYR A 83 3.78 -9.42 -18.58
CA TYR A 83 2.71 -9.16 -19.56
C TYR A 83 2.55 -10.33 -20.54
N CYS A 84 3.66 -10.93 -20.97
CA CYS A 84 3.60 -12.11 -21.82
C CYS A 84 2.91 -13.30 -21.14
N LYS A 85 3.17 -13.53 -19.85
CA LYS A 85 2.44 -14.53 -19.06
C LYS A 85 0.93 -14.23 -19.04
N HIS A 86 0.56 -12.98 -18.81
CA HIS A 86 -0.85 -12.56 -18.79
C HIS A 86 -1.53 -12.77 -20.16
N VAL A 87 -0.83 -12.52 -21.27
CA VAL A 87 -1.31 -12.84 -22.63
C VAL A 87 -1.55 -14.35 -22.77
N LYS A 88 -0.59 -15.19 -22.36
CA LYS A 88 -0.73 -16.66 -22.42
C LYS A 88 -1.94 -17.16 -21.63
N GLU A 89 -2.16 -16.63 -20.43
CA GLU A 89 -3.28 -17.02 -19.57
C GLU A 89 -4.63 -16.64 -20.16
N ASN A 90 -4.76 -15.46 -20.76
CA ASN A 90 -6.00 -15.04 -21.42
C ASN A 90 -6.28 -15.82 -22.71
N PHE A 91 -5.23 -16.19 -23.48
CA PHE A 91 -5.37 -17.08 -24.64
C PHE A 91 -5.86 -18.47 -24.21
N ARG A 92 -5.36 -18.98 -23.08
CA ARG A 92 -5.86 -20.22 -22.49
C ARG A 92 -7.32 -20.07 -22.05
N PHE A 93 -7.64 -19.01 -21.32
CA PHE A 93 -9.00 -18.75 -20.84
C PHE A 93 -10.01 -18.71 -22.00
N TYR A 94 -9.70 -17.96 -23.06
CA TYR A 94 -10.50 -17.93 -24.28
C TYR A 94 -10.79 -19.35 -24.81
N ASN A 95 -9.75 -20.18 -24.93
CA ASN A 95 -9.87 -21.54 -25.42
C ASN A 95 -10.65 -22.46 -24.46
N ASP A 96 -10.64 -22.20 -23.15
CA ASP A 96 -11.38 -22.98 -22.16
C ASP A 96 -12.90 -22.68 -22.19
N VAL A 97 -13.29 -21.45 -22.57
CA VAL A 97 -14.70 -21.01 -22.53
C VAL A 97 -15.38 -20.91 -23.89
N LYS A 98 -14.64 -20.83 -25.01
CA LYS A 98 -15.22 -20.61 -26.35
C LYS A 98 -16.22 -21.67 -26.78
N ASP A 99 -15.95 -22.94 -26.45
CA ASP A 99 -16.82 -24.06 -26.85
C ASP A 99 -18.13 -24.10 -26.05
N GLN A 100 -18.15 -23.45 -24.88
CA GLN A 100 -19.35 -23.30 -24.05
C GLN A 100 -20.28 -22.19 -24.55
N CYS A 101 -19.86 -21.40 -25.53
CA CYS A 101 -20.48 -20.14 -25.91
C CYS A 101 -20.42 -19.92 -27.42
N THR A 102 -21.31 -20.60 -28.14
CA THR A 102 -21.30 -20.69 -29.62
C THR A 102 -22.22 -19.67 -30.30
N SER A 103 -23.09 -18.98 -29.55
CA SER A 103 -23.98 -17.92 -30.05
C SER A 103 -24.43 -16.97 -28.94
N GLU A 104 -24.89 -15.76 -29.29
CA GLU A 104 -25.46 -14.80 -28.32
C GLU A 104 -26.62 -15.41 -27.50
N ALA A 105 -27.38 -16.34 -28.08
CA ALA A 105 -28.47 -17.02 -27.40
C ALA A 105 -27.99 -18.06 -26.36
N SER A 106 -26.77 -18.57 -26.51
CA SER A 106 -26.22 -19.62 -25.64
C SER A 106 -25.55 -19.08 -24.37
N CYS A 107 -25.12 -17.81 -24.37
CA CYS A 107 -24.24 -17.26 -23.34
C CYS A 107 -24.17 -15.72 -23.38
N GLY A 108 -23.95 -15.10 -22.22
CA GLY A 108 -23.88 -13.63 -22.09
C GLY A 108 -22.58 -12.96 -22.52
N TYR A 109 -21.60 -13.71 -23.04
CA TYR A 109 -20.24 -13.24 -23.35
C TYR A 109 -19.76 -13.55 -24.78
N PHE A 110 -20.69 -13.90 -25.67
CA PHE A 110 -20.39 -14.24 -27.06
C PHE A 110 -19.70 -13.10 -27.83
N ASN A 111 -20.13 -11.86 -27.61
CA ASN A 111 -19.57 -10.72 -28.34
C ASN A 111 -18.12 -10.45 -27.95
N GLU A 112 -17.80 -10.57 -26.66
CA GLU A 112 -16.42 -10.46 -26.19
C GLU A 112 -15.53 -11.59 -26.73
N LEU A 113 -16.07 -12.80 -26.93
CA LEU A 113 -15.32 -13.87 -27.60
C LEU A 113 -15.03 -13.54 -29.07
N ASN A 114 -16.01 -12.97 -29.78
CA ASN A 114 -15.82 -12.57 -31.17
C ASN A 114 -14.82 -11.42 -31.30
N ASP A 115 -14.89 -10.43 -30.40
CA ASP A 115 -13.94 -9.32 -30.36
C ASP A 115 -12.52 -9.83 -30.04
N PHE A 116 -12.42 -10.76 -29.07
CA PHE A 116 -11.16 -11.42 -28.72
C PHE A 116 -10.59 -12.18 -29.92
N LYS A 117 -11.40 -13.03 -30.55
CA LYS A 117 -11.00 -13.76 -31.75
C LYS A 117 -10.58 -12.81 -32.86
N GLY A 118 -11.40 -11.80 -33.15
CA GLY A 118 -11.16 -10.83 -34.21
C GLY A 118 -9.88 -10.03 -34.05
N LYS A 119 -9.42 -9.81 -32.82
CA LYS A 119 -8.12 -9.17 -32.54
C LYS A 119 -6.96 -10.16 -32.60
N PHE A 120 -7.11 -11.33 -31.97
CA PHE A 120 -6.01 -12.25 -31.72
C PHE A 120 -5.87 -13.42 -32.72
N SER A 121 -6.77 -13.56 -33.69
CA SER A 121 -6.54 -14.40 -34.87
C SER A 121 -5.79 -13.67 -35.99
N GLN A 122 -5.60 -12.34 -35.86
CA GLN A 122 -4.87 -11.56 -36.85
C GLN A 122 -3.40 -11.94 -36.85
N LYS A 123 -2.88 -12.29 -38.04
CA LYS A 123 -1.47 -12.69 -38.23
C LYS A 123 -0.47 -11.66 -37.71
N GLY A 124 -0.76 -10.36 -37.86
CA GLY A 124 0.09 -9.28 -37.35
C GLY A 124 0.23 -9.31 -35.84
N GLU A 125 -0.88 -9.50 -35.13
CA GLU A 125 -0.92 -9.50 -33.66
C GLU A 125 -0.29 -10.78 -33.09
N LEU A 126 -0.55 -11.93 -33.72
CA LEU A 126 0.08 -13.20 -33.35
C LEU A 126 1.59 -13.17 -33.55
N ASN A 127 2.07 -12.67 -34.68
CA ASN A 127 3.50 -12.55 -34.93
C ASN A 127 4.20 -11.67 -33.88
N TYR A 128 3.57 -10.54 -33.52
CA TYR A 128 4.07 -9.67 -32.46
C TYR A 128 4.24 -10.44 -31.14
N ILE A 129 3.20 -11.18 -30.71
CA ILE A 129 3.23 -12.00 -29.49
C ILE A 129 4.33 -13.07 -29.60
N TYR A 130 4.42 -13.78 -30.71
CA TYR A 130 5.43 -14.82 -30.90
C TYR A 130 6.87 -14.30 -30.82
N GLU A 131 7.13 -13.12 -31.35
CA GLU A 131 8.46 -12.51 -31.39
C GLU A 131 8.86 -11.90 -30.05
N LYS A 132 7.97 -11.12 -29.45
CA LYS A 132 8.25 -10.39 -28.21
C LYS A 132 8.17 -11.29 -26.98
N CYS A 133 7.17 -12.15 -26.92
CA CYS A 133 6.98 -13.07 -25.79
C CYS A 133 7.74 -14.39 -25.94
N LYS A 134 8.50 -14.58 -27.02
CA LYS A 134 9.21 -15.83 -27.33
C LYS A 134 8.27 -17.04 -27.27
N TYR A 135 7.07 -16.89 -27.82
CA TYR A 135 6.07 -17.95 -27.89
C TYR A 135 5.97 -18.55 -29.28
N LYS A 136 5.44 -19.77 -29.33
CA LYS A 136 4.94 -20.47 -30.51
C LYS A 136 3.56 -21.02 -30.22
N GLU A 137 2.78 -21.28 -31.27
CA GLU A 137 1.53 -22.01 -31.16
C GLU A 137 1.74 -23.43 -30.63
N THR A 138 0.72 -23.94 -29.95
CA THR A 138 0.64 -25.32 -29.45
C THR A 138 -0.81 -25.76 -29.46
N THR A 139 -1.05 -27.08 -29.39
CA THR A 139 -2.39 -27.64 -29.23
C THR A 139 -2.98 -27.25 -27.87
N CYS A 140 -4.28 -26.98 -27.85
CA CYS A 140 -5.04 -26.75 -26.62
C CYS A 140 -5.52 -28.09 -26.03
N ASN A 141 -5.76 -28.14 -24.71
CA ASN A 141 -6.14 -29.36 -24.01
C ASN A 141 -7.48 -29.97 -24.48
N ASN A 142 -8.37 -29.16 -25.07
CA ASN A 142 -9.71 -29.58 -25.53
C ASN A 142 -9.81 -29.83 -27.05
N GLY A 143 -8.70 -29.95 -27.77
CA GLY A 143 -8.69 -30.26 -29.20
C GLY A 143 -7.93 -29.24 -30.07
N SER A 144 -7.80 -29.55 -31.36
CA SER A 144 -7.10 -28.71 -32.35
C SER A 144 -7.85 -27.41 -32.60
N TYR A 145 -7.13 -26.29 -32.69
CA TYR A 145 -7.67 -25.04 -33.19
C TYR A 145 -7.84 -25.11 -34.71
N ALA A 146 -8.86 -24.45 -35.25
CA ALA A 146 -8.93 -24.18 -36.69
C ALA A 146 -7.86 -23.14 -37.06
N GLU A 147 -7.34 -23.17 -38.28
CA GLU A 147 -6.25 -22.29 -38.76
C GLU A 147 -6.57 -20.79 -38.60
N ASP A 148 -7.87 -20.43 -38.57
CA ASP A 148 -8.38 -19.06 -38.40
C ASP A 148 -8.82 -18.72 -36.95
N ASP A 149 -8.36 -19.48 -35.96
CA ASP A 149 -8.76 -19.33 -34.56
C ASP A 149 -7.59 -18.97 -33.63
N VAL A 150 -7.90 -18.53 -32.40
CA VAL A 150 -6.85 -18.14 -31.44
C VAL A 150 -6.10 -19.37 -30.90
N PRO A 151 -4.79 -19.49 -31.13
CA PRO A 151 -4.02 -20.68 -30.74
C PRO A 151 -3.73 -20.70 -29.23
N CYS A 152 -3.38 -21.86 -28.70
CA CYS A 152 -2.71 -21.91 -27.39
C CYS A 152 -1.22 -21.57 -27.54
N LEU A 153 -0.61 -21.01 -26.49
CA LEU A 153 0.77 -20.50 -26.54
C LEU A 153 1.73 -21.35 -25.69
N ARG A 154 2.91 -21.67 -26.24
CA ARG A 154 4.04 -22.33 -25.55
C ARG A 154 5.34 -21.55 -25.77
N ALA A 155 6.23 -21.55 -24.78
CA ALA A 155 7.56 -20.94 -24.89
C ALA A 155 8.46 -21.60 -25.96
N LYS A 156 9.27 -20.78 -26.64
CA LYS A 156 10.36 -21.19 -27.55
C LYS A 156 11.65 -21.36 -26.73
N GLY A 157 12.25 -22.56 -26.70
CA GLY A 157 13.54 -22.80 -26.02
C GLY A 157 13.76 -24.24 -25.51
N ASN A 158 15.01 -24.56 -25.13
CA ASN A 158 15.47 -25.85 -24.59
C ASN A 158 14.94 -26.09 -23.15
N PRO A 159 14.65 -27.33 -22.71
CA PRO A 159 13.98 -27.59 -21.44
C PRO A 159 14.70 -27.11 -20.17
N PHE A 160 16.00 -26.82 -20.27
CA PHE A 160 16.79 -26.37 -19.14
C PHE A 160 16.57 -24.90 -18.73
N ILE A 161 15.87 -24.09 -19.54
CA ILE A 161 15.40 -22.74 -19.16
C ILE A 161 13.88 -22.74 -18.88
N LEU A 162 13.21 -23.89 -18.97
CA LEU A 162 11.78 -24.04 -18.65
C LEU A 162 11.38 -23.86 -17.17
N PRO A 163 12.25 -23.87 -16.14
CA PRO A 163 11.78 -23.63 -14.76
C PRO A 163 11.15 -22.24 -14.55
N LEU A 164 11.40 -21.27 -15.44
CA LEU A 164 10.73 -19.96 -15.46
C LEU A 164 9.44 -19.93 -16.30
N LEU A 165 9.15 -20.97 -17.10
CA LEU A 165 8.10 -21.01 -18.12
C LEU A 165 7.47 -22.42 -18.21
N GLY A 166 7.10 -22.98 -17.05
CA GLY A 166 6.80 -24.39 -16.80
C GLY A 166 5.90 -25.12 -17.82
N ASN A 167 6.19 -26.43 -17.99
CA ASN A 167 5.36 -27.46 -18.64
C ASN A 167 6.03 -28.86 -18.50
N ASP A 168 5.63 -29.71 -17.54
CA ASP A 168 5.61 -31.21 -17.62
C ASP A 168 4.75 -31.83 -16.47
N PRO A 169 4.14 -33.04 -16.58
CA PRO A 169 3.23 -33.60 -15.57
C PRO A 169 3.90 -34.13 -14.28
N ASP A 170 5.20 -34.40 -14.29
CA ASP A 170 5.95 -34.74 -13.07
C ASP A 170 6.18 -33.51 -12.18
N ASP A 171 5.83 -32.33 -12.68
CA ASP A 171 5.82 -31.10 -11.90
C ASP A 171 4.63 -31.04 -10.92
N ILE A 172 3.64 -31.95 -10.83
CA ILE A 172 2.46 -31.73 -9.97
C ILE A 172 2.81 -31.49 -8.48
N VAL A 173 3.84 -32.17 -7.95
CA VAL A 173 4.32 -31.99 -6.57
C VAL A 173 5.15 -30.70 -6.44
N ASN A 174 5.97 -30.37 -7.44
CA ASN A 174 6.70 -29.10 -7.52
C ASN A 174 5.81 -27.91 -7.92
N ILE A 175 4.65 -28.13 -8.53
CA ILE A 175 3.60 -27.17 -8.89
C ILE A 175 2.76 -26.89 -7.68
N LEU A 176 2.47 -27.84 -6.79
CA LEU A 176 1.84 -27.48 -5.51
C LEU A 176 2.79 -26.63 -4.66
N LEU A 177 4.08 -26.97 -4.64
CA LEU A 177 5.11 -26.18 -3.94
C LEU A 177 5.36 -24.81 -4.62
N ASN A 178 5.47 -24.77 -5.95
CA ASN A 178 5.75 -23.55 -6.71
C ASN A 178 4.50 -22.72 -7.02
N VAL A 179 3.29 -23.28 -7.07
CA VAL A 179 2.03 -22.52 -7.07
C VAL A 179 1.85 -21.90 -5.70
N ALA A 180 2.21 -22.54 -4.60
CA ALA A 180 2.29 -21.85 -3.31
C ALA A 180 3.33 -20.72 -3.34
N ILE A 181 4.51 -20.91 -3.96
CA ILE A 181 5.58 -19.89 -4.02
C ILE A 181 5.34 -18.80 -5.08
N ILE A 182 4.57 -19.02 -6.15
CA ILE A 182 4.28 -18.10 -7.28
C ILE A 182 2.90 -17.45 -7.13
N SER A 183 1.92 -18.13 -6.52
CA SER A 183 0.64 -17.50 -6.16
C SER A 183 0.82 -16.51 -5.02
N VAL A 184 1.78 -16.72 -4.10
CA VAL A 184 2.07 -15.75 -3.04
C VAL A 184 2.51 -14.39 -3.60
N PRO A 185 3.47 -14.26 -4.55
CA PRO A 185 3.83 -12.98 -5.13
C PRO A 185 2.78 -12.46 -6.13
N ILE A 186 2.03 -13.29 -6.85
CA ILE A 186 1.01 -12.81 -7.81
C ILE A 186 -0.28 -12.39 -7.09
N MET A 187 -0.78 -13.13 -6.10
CA MET A 187 -1.81 -12.62 -5.18
C MET A 187 -1.26 -11.46 -4.36
N ALA A 188 -0.01 -11.47 -3.89
CA ALA A 188 0.53 -10.30 -3.20
C ALA A 188 0.63 -9.07 -4.12
N ILE A 189 0.91 -9.22 -5.42
CA ILE A 189 0.98 -8.11 -6.39
C ILE A 189 -0.41 -7.66 -6.85
N PHE A 190 -1.35 -8.58 -7.09
CA PHE A 190 -2.75 -8.25 -7.37
C PHE A 190 -3.39 -7.61 -6.14
N LEU A 191 -3.11 -8.14 -4.94
CA LEU A 191 -3.42 -7.46 -3.68
C LEU A 191 -2.69 -6.13 -3.64
N ILE A 192 -1.38 -5.97 -3.87
CA ILE A 192 -0.66 -4.66 -3.89
C ILE A 192 -1.31 -3.63 -4.83
N LEU A 193 -1.73 -4.01 -6.03
CA LEU A 193 -2.40 -3.13 -7.00
C LEU A 193 -3.86 -2.82 -6.60
N PHE A 194 -4.58 -3.78 -6.00
CA PHE A 194 -5.89 -3.58 -5.39
C PHE A 194 -5.80 -2.84 -4.02
N LYS A 195 -4.64 -2.89 -3.36
CA LYS A 195 -4.27 -2.41 -2.00
C LYS A 195 -3.79 -0.97 -2.02
N GLU A 196 -3.07 -0.53 -3.05
CA GLU A 196 -2.92 0.89 -3.37
C GLU A 196 -4.26 1.53 -3.75
N HIS A 197 -5.17 0.77 -4.36
CA HIS A 197 -6.50 1.27 -4.73
C HIS A 197 -7.36 1.53 -3.50
N HIS A 198 -7.44 0.60 -2.55
CA HIS A 198 -8.21 0.76 -1.31
C HIS A 198 -7.69 1.88 -0.41
N GLU A 199 -6.36 2.01 -0.29
CA GLU A 199 -5.75 3.10 0.46
C GLU A 199 -6.13 4.47 -0.12
N ARG A 200 -6.25 4.64 -1.44
CA ARG A 200 -6.68 5.91 -2.05
C ARG A 200 -8.12 6.30 -1.71
N TYR A 201 -8.97 5.33 -1.34
CA TYR A 201 -10.34 5.60 -0.89
C TYR A 201 -10.44 5.88 0.61
N CYS A 202 -9.38 5.65 1.39
CA CYS A 202 -9.37 6.06 2.79
C CYS A 202 -9.63 7.58 2.87
N PRO A 203 -10.52 8.03 3.76
CA PRO A 203 -10.91 9.44 3.79
C PRO A 203 -9.72 10.41 3.94
N LEU A 204 -8.75 10.07 4.80
CA LEU A 204 -7.53 10.86 4.96
C LEU A 204 -6.68 10.87 3.68
N ASN A 205 -6.44 9.74 3.03
CA ASN A 205 -5.65 9.70 1.80
C ASN A 205 -6.32 10.47 0.65
N ARG A 206 -7.65 10.46 0.58
CA ARG A 206 -8.40 11.29 -0.36
C ARG A 206 -8.21 12.78 -0.07
N PHE A 207 -8.22 13.18 1.19
CA PHE A 207 -7.90 14.54 1.62
C PHE A 207 -6.47 14.93 1.22
N ILE A 208 -5.49 14.07 1.52
CA ILE A 208 -4.08 14.26 1.15
C ILE A 208 -3.91 14.45 -0.36
N GLY A 209 -4.57 13.62 -1.17
CA GLY A 209 -4.53 13.73 -2.62
C GLY A 209 -5.05 15.08 -3.11
N ARG A 210 -6.07 15.66 -2.45
CA ARG A 210 -6.62 16.97 -2.80
C ARG A 210 -5.69 18.12 -2.45
N ILE A 211 -5.05 18.09 -1.28
CA ILE A 211 -4.14 19.19 -0.90
C ILE A 211 -2.84 19.16 -1.72
N ARG A 212 -2.37 17.96 -2.09
CA ARG A 212 -1.10 17.79 -2.82
C ARG A 212 -1.21 17.95 -4.33
N ASP A 213 -2.41 18.11 -4.88
CA ASP A 213 -2.61 18.44 -6.30
C ASP A 213 -2.39 19.94 -6.55
N PHE A 214 -1.13 20.36 -6.51
CA PHE A 214 -0.76 21.77 -6.62
C PHE A 214 -1.18 22.40 -7.95
N ASN A 215 -1.13 21.64 -9.05
CA ASN A 215 -1.53 22.15 -10.36
C ASN A 215 -3.04 22.45 -10.36
N TYR A 216 -3.87 21.49 -9.94
CA TYR A 216 -5.30 21.71 -9.81
C TYR A 216 -5.61 22.87 -8.85
N ASN A 217 -4.96 22.89 -7.69
CA ASN A 217 -5.24 23.90 -6.66
C ASN A 217 -4.86 25.30 -7.14
N ASN A 218 -3.71 25.47 -7.79
CA ASN A 218 -3.29 26.76 -8.33
C ASN A 218 -4.26 27.25 -9.42
N GLN A 219 -4.64 26.38 -10.36
CA GLN A 219 -5.60 26.73 -11.43
C GLN A 219 -6.96 27.17 -10.89
N ASN A 220 -7.42 26.61 -9.77
CA ASN A 220 -8.76 26.86 -9.25
C ASN A 220 -8.81 27.95 -8.16
N PHE A 221 -7.71 28.20 -7.44
CA PHE A 221 -7.73 29.04 -6.24
C PHE A 221 -6.81 30.26 -6.30
N SER A 222 -5.88 30.36 -7.26
CA SER A 222 -4.96 31.53 -7.34
C SER A 222 -5.65 32.88 -7.54
N THR A 223 -6.92 32.90 -7.96
CA THR A 223 -7.70 34.15 -8.12
C THR A 223 -8.63 34.45 -6.95
N ILE A 224 -8.56 33.66 -5.86
CA ILE A 224 -9.41 33.87 -4.68
C ILE A 224 -8.90 35.08 -3.89
N PRO A 225 -9.78 36.00 -3.44
CA PRO A 225 -9.37 37.21 -2.74
C PRO A 225 -8.44 36.98 -1.54
N ASP A 226 -8.67 35.91 -0.77
CA ASP A 226 -7.87 35.57 0.40
C ASP A 226 -6.41 35.22 0.07
N LEU A 227 -6.13 34.86 -1.18
CA LEU A 227 -4.81 34.46 -1.70
C LEU A 227 -4.09 35.58 -2.46
N ASN A 228 -4.71 36.75 -2.64
CA ASN A 228 -4.15 37.86 -3.43
C ASN A 228 -2.75 38.29 -2.94
N ASP A 229 -2.57 38.41 -1.63
CA ASP A 229 -1.30 38.83 -1.03
C ASP A 229 -0.18 37.81 -1.35
N ILE A 230 -0.51 36.51 -1.35
CA ILE A 230 0.43 35.43 -1.66
C ILE A 230 0.78 35.41 -3.16
N VAL A 231 -0.21 35.61 -4.03
CA VAL A 231 -0.02 35.55 -5.49
C VAL A 231 0.75 36.77 -5.99
N ALA A 232 0.56 37.94 -5.36
CA ALA A 232 1.29 39.16 -5.68
C ALA A 232 2.81 39.02 -5.53
N GLU A 233 3.27 38.09 -4.69
CA GLU A 233 4.69 37.79 -4.50
C GLU A 233 5.34 37.12 -5.72
N ASN A 234 4.56 36.69 -6.71
CA ASN A 234 5.03 36.00 -7.93
C ASN A 234 5.91 34.77 -7.65
N ASN A 235 5.70 34.12 -6.51
CA ASN A 235 6.42 32.91 -6.10
C ASN A 235 5.52 31.68 -6.27
N VAL A 236 5.89 30.79 -7.21
CA VAL A 236 5.10 29.60 -7.57
C VAL A 236 4.98 28.63 -6.39
N ALA A 237 6.05 28.40 -5.63
CA ALA A 237 6.04 27.48 -4.50
C ALA A 237 5.16 28.01 -3.37
N LEU A 238 5.30 29.30 -3.02
CA LEU A 238 4.46 29.96 -2.02
C LEU A 238 2.97 29.93 -2.43
N THR A 239 2.68 30.22 -3.70
CA THR A 239 1.33 30.16 -4.26
C THR A 239 0.74 28.75 -4.17
N ASN A 240 1.52 27.72 -4.52
CA ASN A 240 1.08 26.33 -4.43
C ASN A 240 0.76 25.92 -2.99
N ILE A 241 1.59 26.33 -2.02
CA ILE A 241 1.35 26.07 -0.59
C ILE A 241 0.08 26.80 -0.13
N GLY A 242 -0.07 28.10 -0.46
CA GLY A 242 -1.26 28.88 -0.12
C GLY A 242 -2.54 28.28 -0.68
N CYS A 243 -2.55 27.91 -1.96
CA CYS A 243 -3.70 27.26 -2.61
C CYS A 243 -4.02 25.90 -1.97
N ALA A 244 -3.00 25.14 -1.55
CA ALA A 244 -3.19 23.86 -0.85
C ALA A 244 -3.75 24.03 0.57
N VAL A 245 -3.31 25.05 1.32
CA VAL A 245 -3.89 25.41 2.62
C VAL A 245 -5.36 25.80 2.47
N TYR A 246 -5.67 26.70 1.53
CA TYR A 246 -7.04 27.10 1.22
C TYR A 246 -7.91 25.89 0.86
N ARG A 247 -7.40 25.01 -0.01
CA ARG A 247 -8.08 23.77 -0.38
C ARG A 247 -8.30 22.85 0.82
N GLY A 248 -7.28 22.70 1.66
CA GLY A 248 -7.34 21.91 2.88
C GLY A 248 -8.47 22.39 3.77
N TYR A 249 -8.46 23.67 4.13
CA TYR A 249 -9.44 24.30 5.02
C TYR A 249 -10.87 24.21 4.47
N THR A 250 -11.07 24.59 3.21
CA THR A 250 -12.41 24.56 2.58
C THR A 250 -12.94 23.14 2.36
N TYR A 251 -12.07 22.12 2.30
CA TYR A 251 -12.50 20.73 2.29
C TYR A 251 -13.00 20.26 3.66
N LEU A 252 -12.49 20.82 4.74
CA LEU A 252 -12.88 20.49 6.12
C LEU A 252 -14.24 21.11 6.50
N ALA A 253 -14.53 22.31 6.01
CA ALA A 253 -15.75 23.06 6.31
C ALA A 253 -17.06 22.26 6.18
N PRO A 254 -17.30 21.42 5.15
CA PRO A 254 -18.54 20.65 5.04
C PRO A 254 -18.59 19.33 5.84
N HIS A 255 -17.51 18.90 6.52
CA HIS A 255 -17.49 17.61 7.23
C HIS A 255 -18.12 17.71 8.63
N ASN A 256 -19.26 17.03 8.83
CA ASN A 256 -20.01 16.99 10.10
C ASN A 256 -19.46 15.97 11.12
N ASN A 257 -18.47 15.15 10.75
CA ASN A 257 -17.88 14.15 11.63
C ASN A 257 -16.71 14.76 12.42
N GLY A 258 -16.90 14.97 13.73
CA GLY A 258 -15.95 15.68 14.58
C GLY A 258 -14.57 15.01 14.69
N ASP A 259 -14.51 13.68 14.76
CA ASP A 259 -13.25 12.95 14.89
C ASP A 259 -12.44 12.95 13.58
N GLU A 260 -13.08 12.64 12.47
CA GLU A 260 -12.45 12.64 11.13
C GLU A 260 -11.94 14.04 10.75
N ARG A 261 -12.73 15.08 11.05
CA ARG A 261 -12.27 16.45 10.81
C ARG A 261 -11.05 16.80 11.67
N ARG A 262 -11.03 16.41 12.95
CA ARG A 262 -9.88 16.62 13.84
C ARG A 262 -8.63 15.94 13.28
N ASP A 263 -8.77 14.72 12.77
CA ASP A 263 -7.67 13.98 12.15
C ASP A 263 -7.13 14.69 10.91
N PHE A 264 -8.00 15.19 10.03
CA PHE A 264 -7.54 15.92 8.85
C PHE A 264 -6.93 17.28 9.22
N CYS A 265 -7.46 17.95 10.23
CA CYS A 265 -6.90 19.17 10.81
C CYS A 265 -5.48 18.97 11.36
N ASN A 266 -5.29 17.92 12.13
CA ASN A 266 -3.99 17.53 12.67
C ASN A 266 -3.00 17.24 11.52
N TYR A 267 -3.46 16.58 10.46
CA TYR A 267 -2.61 16.28 9.31
C TYR A 267 -2.23 17.56 8.57
N LEU A 268 -3.19 18.46 8.32
CA LEU A 268 -2.95 19.71 7.62
C LEU A 268 -1.95 20.59 8.38
N ASN A 269 -2.04 20.65 9.71
CA ASN A 269 -1.06 21.31 10.57
C ASN A 269 0.34 20.71 10.40
N LEU A 270 0.48 19.38 10.51
CA LEU A 270 1.78 18.71 10.35
C LEU A 270 2.37 18.91 8.96
N TRP A 271 1.54 18.81 7.92
CA TRP A 271 1.96 19.04 6.54
C TRP A 271 2.47 20.47 6.35
N LEU A 272 1.78 21.45 6.91
CA LEU A 272 2.21 22.84 6.83
C LEU A 272 3.52 23.10 7.59
N ASP A 273 3.69 22.50 8.77
CA ASP A 273 4.95 22.57 9.53
C ASP A 273 6.11 21.89 8.77
N GLU A 274 5.85 20.78 8.06
CA GLU A 274 6.82 20.13 7.18
C GLU A 274 7.27 21.08 6.05
N GLN A 275 6.31 21.72 5.36
CA GLN A 275 6.61 22.68 4.30
C GLN A 275 7.42 23.89 4.82
N LYS A 276 7.07 24.39 6.01
CA LYS A 276 7.80 25.46 6.70
C LYS A 276 9.25 25.05 6.96
N SER A 277 9.45 23.86 7.52
CA SER A 277 10.79 23.35 7.84
C SER A 277 11.65 23.11 6.60
N ILE A 278 11.07 22.60 5.50
CA ILE A 278 11.75 22.45 4.21
C ILE A 278 12.21 23.81 3.69
N SER A 279 11.32 24.81 3.69
CA SER A 279 11.64 26.17 3.21
C SER A 279 12.75 26.85 4.03
N ALA A 280 12.89 26.50 5.32
CA ALA A 280 13.95 27.00 6.18
C ALA A 280 15.32 26.34 5.90
N THR A 281 15.34 25.12 5.36
CA THR A 281 16.56 24.33 5.14
C THR A 281 17.13 24.51 3.73
N ASP A 282 16.29 24.69 2.72
CA ASP A 282 16.70 24.76 1.30
C ASP A 282 17.29 26.13 0.88
N ASN A 283 17.65 27.02 1.83
CA ASN A 283 18.14 28.39 1.59
C ASN A 283 17.27 29.22 0.62
N SER A 284 15.97 28.91 0.52
CA SER A 284 15.01 29.77 -0.16
C SER A 284 14.63 30.93 0.75
N ASP A 285 15.58 31.86 0.92
CA ASP A 285 15.42 33.03 1.79
C ASP A 285 14.12 33.80 1.48
N ASP A 286 13.72 33.82 0.20
CA ASP A 286 12.49 34.44 -0.30
C ASP A 286 11.21 33.80 0.28
N ILE A 287 11.11 32.46 0.32
CA ILE A 287 9.91 31.78 0.88
C ILE A 287 9.88 31.93 2.40
N ARG A 288 11.04 31.83 3.05
CA ARG A 288 11.16 31.93 4.51
C ARG A 288 10.67 33.29 5.02
N GLU A 289 11.09 34.38 4.38
CA GLU A 289 10.67 35.74 4.75
C GLU A 289 9.16 35.96 4.52
N LYS A 290 8.60 35.33 3.49
CA LYS A 290 7.20 35.47 3.09
C LYS A 290 6.26 34.49 3.78
N TRP A 291 6.76 33.58 4.62
CA TRP A 291 5.95 32.56 5.28
C TRP A 291 4.82 33.15 6.14
N VAL A 292 5.01 34.37 6.65
CA VAL A 292 3.97 35.11 7.40
C VAL A 292 2.66 35.23 6.61
N LEU A 293 2.70 35.29 5.28
CA LEU A 293 1.51 35.34 4.44
C LEU A 293 0.70 34.04 4.51
N ILE A 294 1.36 32.89 4.69
CA ILE A 294 0.69 31.58 4.84
C ILE A 294 0.04 31.46 6.22
N GLU A 295 0.70 31.92 7.27
CA GLU A 295 0.10 31.93 8.62
C GLU A 295 -1.09 32.89 8.67
N ASN A 296 -0.97 34.09 8.07
CA ASN A 296 -2.09 35.04 7.94
C ASN A 296 -3.27 34.46 7.16
N LEU A 297 -3.02 33.67 6.10
CA LEU A 297 -4.09 32.96 5.39
C LEU A 297 -4.82 31.98 6.31
N TRP A 298 -4.09 31.22 7.13
CA TRP A 298 -4.71 30.30 8.08
C TRP A 298 -5.60 31.03 9.08
N ASP A 299 -5.12 32.14 9.64
CA ASP A 299 -5.86 32.95 10.61
C ASP A 299 -7.13 33.54 9.98
N LYS A 300 -7.03 34.09 8.76
CA LYS A 300 -8.21 34.56 8.00
C LYS A 300 -9.25 33.45 7.82
N LEU A 301 -8.82 32.25 7.43
CA LEU A 301 -9.71 31.09 7.25
C LEU A 301 -10.33 30.63 8.59
N TYR A 302 -9.56 30.69 9.67
CA TYR A 302 -10.06 30.38 11.02
C TYR A 302 -11.16 31.35 11.47
N GLU A 303 -11.00 32.64 11.20
CA GLU A 303 -11.96 33.68 11.62
C GLU A 303 -13.29 33.62 10.86
N ILE A 304 -13.26 33.27 9.56
CA ILE A 304 -14.45 33.27 8.70
C ILE A 304 -15.30 31.99 8.89
N GLU A 305 -14.69 30.89 9.30
CA GLU A 305 -15.38 29.61 9.47
C GLU A 305 -16.25 29.56 10.74
N ASP A 306 -17.30 28.75 10.69
CA ASP A 306 -18.15 28.49 11.85
C ASP A 306 -17.31 27.93 13.01
N PRO A 307 -17.52 28.35 14.27
CA PRO A 307 -16.75 27.86 15.42
C PRO A 307 -16.75 26.34 15.54
N SER A 308 -17.85 25.70 15.13
CA SER A 308 -17.96 24.25 15.13
C SER A 308 -17.08 23.59 14.08
N ARG A 309 -16.46 24.32 13.14
CA ARG A 309 -15.68 23.86 11.96
C ARG A 309 -14.23 24.36 11.93
N GLN A 310 -13.86 25.22 12.86
CA GLN A 310 -12.54 25.79 12.96
C GLN A 310 -11.43 24.73 13.11
N CYS A 311 -10.31 25.01 12.46
CA CYS A 311 -9.09 24.23 12.54
C CYS A 311 -8.02 25.05 13.27
N GLU A 312 -7.83 24.78 14.55
CA GLU A 312 -6.83 25.49 15.36
C GLU A 312 -5.42 25.25 14.79
N ARG A 313 -4.68 26.33 14.55
CA ARG A 313 -3.27 26.26 14.16
C ARG A 313 -2.43 25.82 15.35
N LYS A 314 -1.69 24.72 15.21
CA LYS A 314 -0.76 24.19 16.21
C LYS A 314 0.61 24.02 15.58
N SER A 315 1.36 25.12 15.51
CA SER A 315 2.75 25.11 15.01
C SER A 315 3.67 24.51 16.07
N LYS A 316 4.36 23.42 15.75
CA LYS A 316 5.47 22.92 16.58
C LYS A 316 6.73 22.85 15.72
N GLU A 317 7.70 23.72 16.02
CA GLU A 317 8.98 23.69 15.34
C GLU A 317 9.67 22.34 15.54
N ASN A 318 10.04 21.72 14.43
CA ASN A 318 10.77 20.46 14.39
C ASN A 318 11.43 20.31 13.02
N ASN A 319 12.39 19.39 12.91
CA ASN A 319 13.02 19.06 11.64
C ASN A 319 11.99 18.37 10.71
N ALA A 320 11.94 18.79 9.44
CA ALA A 320 11.13 18.20 8.38
C ALA A 320 11.17 16.66 8.35
N SER A 321 12.35 16.03 8.53
CA SER A 321 12.48 14.57 8.58
C SER A 321 11.70 13.95 9.75
N LYS A 322 11.72 14.57 10.93
CA LYS A 322 10.96 14.12 12.10
C LYS A 322 9.45 14.31 11.90
N ILE A 323 9.05 15.45 11.34
CA ILE A 323 7.64 15.74 11.01
C ILE A 323 7.12 14.72 10.00
N LYS A 324 7.91 14.41 8.96
CA LYS A 324 7.58 13.40 7.95
C LYS A 324 7.38 12.01 8.55
N LYS A 325 8.27 11.58 9.47
CA LYS A 325 8.12 10.32 10.21
C LYS A 325 6.81 10.29 11.00
N ARG A 326 6.51 11.39 11.72
CA ARG A 326 5.25 11.55 12.47
C ARG A 326 4.02 11.48 11.55
N MET A 327 4.06 12.17 10.41
CA MET A 327 2.99 12.17 9.41
C MET A 327 2.75 10.77 8.85
N ASN A 328 3.81 10.04 8.51
CA ASN A 328 3.69 8.67 8.01
C ASN A 328 2.99 7.75 9.05
N LEU A 329 3.38 7.85 10.32
CA LEU A 329 2.76 7.11 11.42
C LEU A 329 1.29 7.49 11.59
N MET A 330 0.98 8.79 11.58
CA MET A 330 -0.38 9.29 11.68
C MET A 330 -1.28 8.79 10.54
N VAL A 331 -0.80 8.87 9.30
CA VAL A 331 -1.52 8.39 8.12
C VAL A 331 -1.83 6.90 8.24
N TYR A 332 -0.83 6.11 8.67
CA TYR A 332 -1.02 4.70 8.94
C TYR A 332 -2.12 4.47 9.99
N CYS A 333 -2.03 5.11 11.16
CA CYS A 333 -2.95 4.84 12.27
C CYS A 333 -4.40 5.26 11.98
N ILE A 334 -4.62 6.39 11.31
CA ILE A 334 -5.97 6.83 10.93
C ILE A 334 -6.57 5.86 9.91
N ASN A 335 -5.81 5.47 8.89
CA ASN A 335 -6.27 4.51 7.89
C ASN A 335 -6.47 3.11 8.50
N ARG A 336 -5.60 2.70 9.43
CA ARG A 336 -5.76 1.46 10.20
C ARG A 336 -7.07 1.47 10.98
N ASN A 337 -7.37 2.55 11.69
CA ASN A 337 -8.61 2.69 12.46
C ASN A 337 -9.85 2.63 11.55
N TYR A 338 -9.77 3.21 10.36
CA TYR A 338 -10.81 3.06 9.33
C TYR A 338 -11.03 1.59 8.93
N PHE A 339 -9.97 0.85 8.59
CA PHE A 339 -10.09 -0.58 8.24
C PHE A 339 -10.53 -1.45 9.44
N LYS A 340 -10.08 -1.09 10.66
CA LYS A 340 -10.47 -1.73 11.91
C LYS A 340 -11.98 -1.62 12.12
N ASP A 341 -12.54 -0.42 12.01
CA ASP A 341 -13.98 -0.16 12.11
C ASP A 341 -14.80 -0.93 11.06
N LEU A 342 -14.32 -0.99 9.81
CA LEU A 342 -14.96 -1.80 8.76
C LEU A 342 -14.98 -3.29 9.11
N CYS A 343 -13.87 -3.82 9.64
CA CYS A 343 -13.77 -5.20 10.08
C CYS A 343 -14.70 -5.47 11.28
N GLU A 344 -14.69 -4.63 12.31
CA GLU A 344 -15.55 -4.74 13.49
C GLU A 344 -17.04 -4.71 13.13
N LYS A 345 -17.44 -3.81 12.22
CA LYS A 345 -18.81 -3.77 11.67
C LYS A 345 -19.16 -5.05 10.93
N SER A 346 -18.21 -5.64 10.19
CA SER A 346 -18.41 -6.90 9.47
C SER A 346 -18.58 -8.07 10.43
N ILE A 347 -17.77 -8.14 11.49
CA ILE A 347 -17.87 -9.13 12.59
C ILE A 347 -19.24 -9.03 13.26
N SER A 348 -19.62 -7.82 13.69
CA SER A 348 -20.91 -7.56 14.35
C SER A 348 -22.10 -8.00 13.49
N ARG A 349 -22.05 -7.72 12.18
CA ARG A 349 -23.09 -8.08 11.20
C ARG A 349 -23.01 -9.52 10.72
N LYS A 350 -21.96 -10.27 11.08
CA LYS A 350 -21.66 -11.64 10.59
C LYS A 350 -21.71 -11.73 9.06
N ASN A 351 -21.25 -10.69 8.37
CA ASN A 351 -21.31 -10.60 6.92
C ASN A 351 -19.95 -10.21 6.34
N ASN A 352 -19.50 -10.92 5.32
CA ASN A 352 -18.23 -10.68 4.63
C ASN A 352 -17.01 -10.52 5.56
N VAL A 353 -17.05 -11.11 6.77
CA VAL A 353 -16.03 -10.94 7.82
C VAL A 353 -14.63 -11.21 7.28
N ASN A 354 -14.43 -12.37 6.65
CA ASN A 354 -13.12 -12.77 6.13
C ASN A 354 -12.60 -11.79 5.06
N GLN A 355 -13.47 -11.30 4.18
CA GLN A 355 -13.07 -10.38 3.11
C GLN A 355 -12.72 -8.99 3.67
N THR A 356 -13.52 -8.44 4.59
CA THR A 356 -13.25 -7.10 5.13
C THR A 356 -12.06 -7.12 6.10
N CYS A 357 -11.96 -8.16 6.94
CA CYS A 357 -10.90 -8.26 7.94
C CYS A 357 -9.55 -8.73 7.35
N SER A 358 -9.54 -9.38 6.18
CA SER A 358 -8.30 -9.62 5.44
C SER A 358 -7.68 -8.29 4.98
N LEU A 359 -8.48 -7.33 4.50
CA LEU A 359 -8.00 -5.99 4.13
C LEU A 359 -7.34 -5.28 5.32
N PHE A 360 -7.96 -5.32 6.50
CA PHE A 360 -7.37 -4.79 7.74
C PHE A 360 -6.03 -5.45 8.08
N SER A 361 -5.99 -6.78 8.01
CA SER A 361 -4.78 -7.56 8.34
C SER A 361 -3.64 -7.27 7.37
N GLU A 362 -3.94 -7.22 6.08
CA GLU A 362 -2.98 -6.95 5.03
C GLU A 362 -2.44 -5.52 5.08
N PHE A 363 -3.30 -4.53 5.35
CA PHE A 363 -2.91 -3.15 5.58
C PHE A 363 -1.95 -3.07 6.76
N THR A 364 -2.32 -3.65 7.90
CA THR A 364 -1.51 -3.64 9.12
C THR A 364 -0.17 -4.36 8.92
N ASN A 365 -0.16 -5.50 8.23
CA ASN A 365 1.06 -6.25 7.91
C ASN A 365 2.00 -5.47 7.00
N LYS A 366 1.47 -4.79 5.97
CA LYS A 366 2.25 -3.96 5.03
C LYS A 366 3.02 -2.88 5.78
N TYR A 367 2.31 -2.10 6.57
CA TYR A 367 2.93 -0.99 7.28
C TYR A 367 3.84 -1.46 8.40
N TYR A 368 3.50 -2.56 9.10
CA TYR A 368 4.44 -3.17 10.05
C TYR A 368 5.77 -3.51 9.38
N ALA A 369 5.75 -4.18 8.22
CA ALA A 369 6.97 -4.50 7.48
C ALA A 369 7.75 -3.22 7.08
N ASN A 370 7.05 -2.21 6.53
CA ASN A 370 7.69 -0.95 6.16
C ASN A 370 8.33 -0.23 7.36
N PHE A 371 7.61 -0.07 8.47
CA PHE A 371 8.13 0.57 9.67
C PHE A 371 9.26 -0.25 10.31
N TYR A 372 9.19 -1.58 10.24
CA TYR A 372 10.23 -2.48 10.75
C TYR A 372 11.52 -2.40 9.92
N ASP A 373 11.39 -2.37 8.58
CA ASP A 373 12.53 -2.31 7.66
C ASP A 373 13.17 -0.91 7.60
N GLU A 374 12.36 0.16 7.62
CA GLU A 374 12.82 1.54 7.66
C GLU A 374 13.50 1.91 8.99
N ASN A 375 13.16 1.21 10.07
CA ASN A 375 13.72 1.44 11.41
C ASN A 375 14.31 0.14 11.96
N LYS A 376 15.36 -0.38 11.29
CA LYS A 376 16.12 -1.59 11.73
C LYS A 376 16.46 -1.58 13.22
N CYS A 377 16.61 -0.38 13.79
CA CYS A 377 16.57 -0.14 15.21
C CYS A 377 16.21 1.34 15.50
N PHE A 378 15.69 1.64 16.70
CA PHE A 378 15.44 3.03 17.12
C PHE A 378 16.74 3.72 17.56
N ASP A 379 17.00 4.93 17.04
CA ASP A 379 18.09 5.82 17.48
C ASP A 379 18.00 6.01 19.01
N TYR A 380 19.04 5.57 19.75
CA TYR A 380 19.15 5.85 21.18
C TYR A 380 20.14 7.01 21.44
N PRO A 381 19.85 7.93 22.37
CA PRO A 381 18.61 8.01 23.14
C PRO A 381 17.46 8.31 22.21
N LEU A 382 16.33 7.61 22.41
CA LEU A 382 15.05 8.27 22.22
C LEU A 382 15.18 9.52 23.09
N GLY A 383 15.58 10.63 22.47
CA GLY A 383 15.67 11.89 23.16
C GLY A 383 14.31 12.15 23.81
N THR A 384 14.28 13.08 24.74
CA THR A 384 13.08 13.54 25.44
C THR A 384 11.87 13.89 24.53
N ASP A 385 12.01 13.86 23.20
CA ASP A 385 10.95 14.07 22.22
C ASP A 385 10.72 12.82 21.34
N ASN A 386 9.82 11.93 21.76
CA ASN A 386 9.29 10.77 21.00
C ASN A 386 8.37 11.20 19.82
N TYR A 387 8.50 12.44 19.36
CA TYR A 387 7.56 13.10 18.46
C TYR A 387 7.37 12.40 17.12
N GLY A 388 8.43 11.81 16.57
CA GLY A 388 8.36 11.08 15.30
C GLY A 388 7.67 9.72 15.38
N TYR A 389 7.55 9.15 16.59
CA TYR A 389 7.17 7.75 16.78
C TYR A 389 5.95 7.54 17.71
N TYR A 390 5.35 8.63 18.20
CA TYR A 390 4.17 8.61 19.06
C TYR A 390 3.10 9.60 18.57
N ILE A 391 1.87 9.13 18.35
CA ILE A 391 0.69 9.97 18.08
C ILE A 391 -0.30 9.91 19.25
N SER A 392 -0.56 8.71 19.75
CA SER A 392 -1.51 8.40 20.83
C SER A 392 -1.16 7.04 21.46
N GLU A 393 -1.82 6.64 22.55
CA GLU A 393 -1.57 5.35 23.21
C GLU A 393 -1.81 4.12 22.32
N ASP A 394 -2.72 4.23 21.35
CA ASP A 394 -3.03 3.21 20.35
C ASP A 394 -2.24 3.41 19.03
N CYS A 395 -1.37 4.41 18.97
CA CYS A 395 -0.53 4.75 17.82
C CYS A 395 0.86 5.20 18.30
N ASP A 396 1.60 4.25 18.87
CA ASP A 396 2.95 4.40 19.41
C ASP A 396 3.83 3.25 18.91
N LEU A 397 4.92 3.54 18.21
CA LEU A 397 5.84 2.50 17.75
C LEU A 397 6.59 1.80 18.90
N ASN A 398 6.56 2.34 20.12
CA ASN A 398 7.01 1.62 21.31
C ASN A 398 6.01 0.53 21.75
N ASN A 399 4.74 0.64 21.37
CA ASN A 399 3.70 -0.35 21.60
C ASN A 399 3.26 -1.01 20.29
N ILE A 400 4.09 -1.93 19.79
CA ILE A 400 3.85 -2.63 18.52
C ILE A 400 2.52 -3.40 18.53
N ALA A 401 2.11 -3.97 19.66
CA ALA A 401 0.90 -4.77 19.77
C ALA A 401 -0.36 -3.94 19.51
N LYS A 402 -0.47 -2.76 20.14
CA LYS A 402 -1.59 -1.84 19.91
C LYS A 402 -1.48 -1.15 18.56
N THR A 403 -0.27 -0.77 18.15
CA THR A 403 -0.07 -0.01 16.91
C THR A 403 -0.29 -0.87 15.68
N PHE A 404 0.06 -2.16 15.73
CA PHE A 404 -0.10 -3.12 14.63
C PHE A 404 -0.90 -4.37 15.07
N PRO A 405 -2.21 -4.24 15.31
CA PRO A 405 -3.02 -5.38 15.74
C PRO A 405 -3.08 -6.48 14.68
N LYS A 406 -3.58 -7.65 15.06
CA LYS A 406 -3.84 -8.75 14.12
C LYS A 406 -5.26 -9.25 14.27
N PHE A 407 -5.93 -9.47 13.16
CA PHE A 407 -7.20 -10.18 13.16
C PHE A 407 -6.96 -11.70 13.25
N ASP A 408 -7.69 -12.35 14.15
CA ASP A 408 -7.75 -13.79 14.30
C ASP A 408 -9.04 -14.30 13.65
N SER A 409 -8.90 -15.09 12.57
CA SER A 409 -10.03 -15.64 11.83
C SER A 409 -10.81 -16.71 12.59
N ASN A 410 -10.17 -17.40 13.54
CA ASN A 410 -10.80 -18.46 14.33
C ASN A 410 -11.66 -17.85 15.44
N LEU A 411 -11.12 -16.83 16.12
CA LEU A 411 -11.82 -16.09 17.17
C LEU A 411 -12.76 -15.02 16.62
N GLN A 412 -12.63 -14.69 15.32
CA GLN A 412 -13.28 -13.55 14.66
C GLN A 412 -13.13 -12.26 15.47
N SER A 413 -11.91 -11.99 15.92
CA SER A 413 -11.60 -10.86 16.80
C SER A 413 -10.25 -10.22 16.44
N ILE A 414 -10.06 -8.98 16.87
CA ILE A 414 -8.80 -8.26 16.71
C ILE A 414 -8.00 -8.39 18.00
N LEU A 415 -6.76 -8.86 17.88
CA LEU A 415 -5.85 -9.14 18.98
C LEU A 415 -4.81 -8.02 19.10
N GLU A 416 -4.67 -7.50 20.32
CA GLU A 416 -3.72 -6.44 20.71
C GLU A 416 -2.83 -6.93 21.87
N ASN A 417 -2.18 -8.09 21.72
CA ASN A 417 -1.30 -8.64 22.75
C ASN A 417 0.17 -8.68 22.31
N ASP A 418 1.09 -8.61 23.28
CA ASP A 418 2.53 -8.42 23.07
C ASP A 418 3.22 -9.60 22.34
N ASN A 419 2.53 -10.72 22.20
CA ASN A 419 3.06 -11.94 21.57
C ASN A 419 2.70 -12.07 20.08
N VAL A 420 1.88 -11.16 19.53
CA VAL A 420 1.43 -11.26 18.14
C VAL A 420 2.51 -10.90 17.12
N ARG A 421 3.38 -9.93 17.44
CA ARG A 421 4.45 -9.44 16.55
C ARG A 421 5.74 -9.19 17.33
N PRO A 422 6.92 -9.47 16.73
CA PRO A 422 8.19 -9.08 17.32
C PRO A 422 8.24 -7.59 17.63
N THR A 423 8.67 -7.25 18.84
CA THR A 423 9.00 -5.87 19.19
C THR A 423 10.22 -5.41 18.39
N MET A 424 10.23 -4.14 18.00
CA MET A 424 11.36 -3.54 17.28
C MET A 424 12.56 -3.42 18.21
N LYS A 425 13.74 -3.80 17.73
CA LYS A 425 14.97 -3.80 18.54
C LYS A 425 15.48 -2.37 18.74
N LYS A 426 16.06 -2.09 19.91
CA LYS A 426 16.78 -0.83 20.17
C LYS A 426 18.15 -0.86 19.49
N CYS A 427 18.67 0.27 18.99
CA CYS A 427 20.00 0.29 18.40
C CYS A 427 21.04 0.00 19.49
N ARG A 428 21.97 -0.91 19.22
CA ARG A 428 23.19 -1.03 20.03
C ARG A 428 24.09 0.15 19.68
N ILE A 429 24.43 0.96 20.68
CA ILE A 429 25.53 1.91 20.55
C ILE A 429 26.80 1.07 20.39
N HIS A 430 27.52 1.21 19.27
CA HIS A 430 28.94 0.92 19.30
C HIS A 430 29.54 1.97 20.23
N SER A 431 29.96 1.56 21.42
CA SER A 431 30.81 2.40 22.26
C SER A 431 31.94 2.89 21.37
N GLU A 432 32.09 4.20 21.24
CA GLU A 432 33.31 4.79 20.73
C GLU A 432 34.45 4.05 21.41
N VAL A 433 35.28 3.40 20.59
CA VAL A 433 36.61 3.01 21.04
C VAL A 433 37.21 4.31 21.56
N GLU A 434 37.67 4.30 22.81
CA GLU A 434 38.53 5.36 23.32
C GLU A 434 39.67 5.51 22.32
N ASP A 435 39.57 6.48 21.41
CA ASP A 435 40.71 7.04 20.75
C ASP A 435 41.51 7.71 21.88
N GLU A 436 42.44 6.94 22.44
CA GLU A 436 43.58 7.47 23.17
C GLU A 436 44.24 8.49 22.25
N HIS A 437 43.86 9.76 22.44
CA HIS A 437 44.62 10.91 22.02
C HIS A 437 45.97 10.86 22.74
N ILE A 438 46.94 10.15 22.16
CA ILE A 438 48.34 10.38 22.43
C ILE A 438 48.83 11.37 21.37
N GLU A 439 48.78 12.64 21.77
CA GLU A 439 49.44 13.76 21.13
C GLU A 439 50.95 13.47 21.09
N GLN A 440 51.48 13.09 19.92
CA GLN A 440 52.93 13.02 19.71
C GLN A 440 53.45 14.40 19.29
N THR A 441 54.02 15.13 20.24
CA THR A 441 55.01 16.18 19.97
C THR A 441 56.38 15.55 19.76
N GLU A 442 57.01 15.86 18.63
CA GLU A 442 58.42 15.58 18.31
C GLU A 442 59.35 16.18 19.37
N ASP A 443 60.26 15.37 19.95
CA ASP A 443 61.70 15.64 19.92
C ASP A 443 62.53 14.47 20.51
N GLY A 444 63.69 14.17 19.89
CA GLY A 444 64.87 13.68 20.61
C GLY A 444 65.20 12.17 20.66
N ALA A 445 66.10 11.77 19.74
CA ALA A 445 67.28 10.89 19.94
C ALA A 445 67.13 9.36 20.25
N TYR A 446 67.41 8.58 19.20
CA TYR A 446 68.34 7.43 19.07
C TYR A 446 68.67 6.53 20.30
N VAL A 447 68.42 5.21 20.18
CA VAL A 447 69.38 4.07 20.23
C VAL A 447 68.58 2.73 20.21
N PRO A 448 68.82 1.79 19.28
CA PRO A 448 68.36 0.38 19.33
C PRO A 448 69.53 -0.57 19.71
N PRO A 449 69.43 -1.92 19.74
CA PRO A 449 68.29 -2.87 19.71
C PRO A 449 68.39 -3.94 20.85
N GLU A 450 67.48 -4.93 20.91
CA GLU A 450 67.87 -6.36 20.82
C GLU A 450 66.69 -7.34 20.87
N HIS A 451 66.90 -8.43 20.12
CA HIS A 451 66.05 -9.59 19.88
C HIS A 451 65.65 -10.37 21.14
N SER A 452 64.50 -11.06 21.11
CA SER A 452 64.42 -12.54 21.08
C SER A 452 62.98 -13.05 21.25
N GLU A 453 62.41 -13.60 20.17
CA GLU A 453 61.64 -14.86 20.24
C GLU A 453 62.66 -16.02 20.38
N PRO A 454 62.33 -17.25 20.83
CA PRO A 454 61.08 -17.93 20.51
C PRO A 454 60.55 -18.97 21.54
N ASP A 455 59.47 -19.63 21.10
CA ASP A 455 59.23 -21.08 21.17
C ASP A 455 58.50 -21.75 22.36
N ASN A 456 57.34 -22.31 21.96
CA ASN A 456 56.95 -23.73 22.07
C ASN A 456 56.05 -24.24 23.23
N ALA A 457 54.98 -24.88 22.74
CA ALA A 457 54.40 -26.16 23.15
C ALA A 457 53.34 -26.24 24.29
N LEU A 458 52.13 -26.58 23.82
CA LEU A 458 51.01 -27.35 24.40
C LEU A 458 51.44 -28.64 25.19
N PRO A 459 50.53 -29.47 25.77
CA PRO A 459 49.21 -29.29 26.43
C PRO A 459 49.07 -30.12 27.75
N GLY A 460 47.91 -30.07 28.45
CA GLY A 460 47.39 -31.24 29.19
C GLY A 460 46.92 -31.09 30.65
N SER A 461 45.62 -31.33 30.84
CA SER A 461 44.94 -32.15 31.89
C SER A 461 45.06 -31.75 33.38
N GLU A 462 43.98 -31.39 34.10
CA GLU A 462 42.85 -32.19 34.64
C GLU A 462 43.04 -32.49 36.15
N VAL A 463 41.92 -32.43 36.90
CA VAL A 463 41.61 -33.01 38.22
C VAL A 463 41.73 -32.16 39.51
N ASP A 464 40.54 -31.87 40.06
CA ASP A 464 40.03 -31.77 41.46
C ASP A 464 40.90 -31.31 42.64
N LEU A 465 40.26 -30.52 43.54
CA LEU A 465 39.93 -30.91 44.93
C LEU A 465 39.17 -29.81 45.73
N THR A 466 37.93 -30.17 46.15
CA THR A 466 37.26 -30.00 47.47
C THR A 466 36.97 -28.65 48.18
N GLU A 467 35.66 -28.49 48.47
CA GLU A 467 34.93 -28.07 49.71
C GLU A 467 35.21 -26.72 50.42
N SER A 468 34.16 -25.87 50.62
CA SER A 468 33.26 -25.99 51.80
C SER A 468 32.08 -24.97 51.82
N VAL A 469 30.86 -25.49 52.04
CA VAL A 469 29.80 -25.07 53.00
C VAL A 469 29.30 -23.61 53.04
N PHE A 470 28.00 -23.40 52.76
CA PHE A 470 26.97 -22.97 53.75
C PHE A 470 25.54 -23.21 53.24
N ARG A 471 24.70 -23.79 54.11
CA ARG A 471 23.30 -24.23 53.89
C ARG A 471 22.27 -23.11 54.13
N HIS A 472 21.14 -23.20 53.40
CA HIS A 472 19.84 -22.55 53.68
C HIS A 472 19.24 -22.99 55.04
N PRO A 473 18.13 -22.36 55.50
CA PRO A 473 16.80 -22.86 55.08
C PRO A 473 15.70 -21.78 54.92
N GLY A 474 14.70 -22.05 54.07
CA GLY A 474 13.35 -21.48 54.18
C GLY A 474 12.59 -22.07 55.38
N PRO A 475 11.31 -21.71 55.63
CA PRO A 475 10.23 -22.18 54.74
C PRO A 475 9.03 -21.22 54.56
N GLU A 476 8.18 -21.63 53.61
CA GLU A 476 6.81 -21.18 53.28
C GLU A 476 5.87 -21.06 54.48
N VAL A 477 4.81 -20.24 54.36
CA VAL A 477 3.38 -20.63 54.49
C VAL A 477 2.50 -19.43 54.05
N ASP A 478 1.53 -19.70 53.18
CA ASP A 478 0.36 -18.88 52.85
C ASP A 478 -0.81 -19.24 53.80
N PRO A 479 -1.67 -18.29 54.21
CA PRO A 479 -3.09 -18.51 53.84
C PRO A 479 -3.91 -17.24 53.56
N ALA A 480 -4.87 -17.43 52.64
CA ALA A 480 -6.04 -16.60 52.42
C ALA A 480 -6.92 -16.38 53.68
N TYR A 481 -7.49 -15.19 53.85
CA TYR A 481 -8.96 -14.94 53.81
C TYR A 481 -9.41 -13.52 54.29
N LEU A 482 -10.39 -12.97 53.56
CA LEU A 482 -11.59 -12.15 53.94
C LEU A 482 -11.49 -10.70 54.48
N GLN A 483 -12.30 -9.86 53.79
CA GLN A 483 -13.10 -8.69 54.25
C GLN A 483 -12.33 -7.46 54.73
N SER A 484 -12.64 -6.22 54.31
CA SER A 484 -13.92 -5.59 53.96
C SER A 484 -13.74 -4.45 52.96
#